data_AF-A0A853CHZ1-F1
#
_entry.id   AF-A0A853CHZ1-F1
#
_cell.length_a   1.000
_cell.length_b   1.000
_cell.length_c   1.000
_cell.angle_alpha   90.00
_cell.angle_beta   90.00
_cell.angle_gamma   90.00
#
_symmetry.space_group_name_H-M   'P 1'
#
loop_
_entity.id
_entity.type
_entity.pdbx_description
1 polymer ?
#
loop_
_entity_poly.entity_id
_entity_poly.type
_entity_poly.pdbx_seq_one_letter_code
_entity_poly.pdbx_strand_id
1 'polypeptide(L)'
;MSTPDPAAQGRDRADEFLRLLDADDPAAQALLDGLSEIRDLVFLGAGLTGLARALGRSLPPAQRAQASTRQLRLASLRDGSRDDVDGLRTWLRRSGEEVLFLRSLRAAADRAVS
;
A
#
# COMPACT_ATOMS: atom_id res chain seq x y z
N MET A 1 26.63 16.23 -2.07
CA MET A 1 25.79 15.02 -2.15
C MET A 1 24.45 15.36 -1.54
N SER A 2 23.37 15.43 -2.33
CA SER A 2 22.03 15.56 -1.76
C SER A 2 21.63 14.22 -1.17
N THR A 3 21.26 14.21 0.11
CA THR A 3 20.62 13.07 0.76
C THR A 3 19.37 12.71 -0.05
N PRO A 4 19.23 11.48 -0.54
CA PRO A 4 18.07 11.11 -1.35
C PRO A 4 16.77 11.33 -0.56
N ASP A 5 15.76 11.94 -1.20
CA ASP A 5 14.47 12.25 -0.59
C ASP A 5 13.84 10.95 -0.04
N PRO A 6 13.69 10.81 1.29
CA PRO A 6 13.12 9.61 1.89
C PRO A 6 11.70 9.31 1.39
N ALA A 7 10.94 10.34 1.01
CA ALA A 7 9.59 10.15 0.44
C ALA A 7 9.64 9.62 -1.00
N ALA A 8 10.65 10.00 -1.80
CA ALA A 8 10.86 9.42 -3.12
C ALA A 8 11.25 7.94 -3.01
N GLN A 9 12.17 7.60 -2.10
CA GLN A 9 12.56 6.21 -1.85
C GLN A 9 11.37 5.34 -1.37
N GLY A 10 10.48 5.90 -0.54
CA GLY A 10 9.27 5.22 -0.11
C GLY A 10 8.29 4.92 -1.26
N ARG A 11 8.22 5.80 -2.27
CA ARG A 11 7.40 5.58 -3.47
C ARG A 11 7.99 4.48 -4.36
N ASP A 12 9.29 4.57 -4.67
CA ASP A 12 9.96 3.58 -5.51
C ASP A 12 9.87 2.17 -4.91
N ARG A 13 10.06 2.08 -3.58
CA ARG A 13 9.90 0.82 -2.84
C ARG A 13 8.46 0.33 -2.81
N ALA A 14 7.47 1.21 -2.77
CA ALA A 14 6.06 0.83 -2.86
C ALA A 14 5.73 0.25 -4.24
N ASP A 15 6.25 0.84 -5.30
CA ASP A 15 6.06 0.32 -6.66
C ASP A 15 6.74 -1.04 -6.85
N GLU A 16 7.96 -1.21 -6.35
CA GLU A 16 8.65 -2.51 -6.33
C GLU A 16 7.87 -3.57 -5.56
N PHE A 17 7.46 -3.24 -4.32
CA PHE A 17 6.70 -4.14 -3.48
C PHE A 17 5.39 -4.58 -4.14
N LEU A 18 4.66 -3.65 -4.77
CA LEU A 18 3.43 -3.96 -5.49
C LEU A 18 3.67 -4.82 -6.73
N ARG A 19 4.77 -4.60 -7.46
CA ARG A 19 5.14 -5.44 -8.62
C ARG A 19 5.40 -6.88 -8.19
N LEU A 20 6.13 -7.07 -7.09
CA LEU A 20 6.42 -8.40 -6.55
C LEU A 20 5.14 -9.07 -6.02
N LEU A 21 4.31 -8.30 -5.31
CA LEU A 21 3.06 -8.78 -4.74
C LEU A 21 2.05 -9.22 -5.81
N ASP A 22 1.92 -8.46 -6.90
CA ASP A 22 1.01 -8.77 -8.01
C ASP A 22 1.45 -10.02 -8.79
N ALA A 23 2.76 -10.30 -8.81
CA ALA A 23 3.33 -11.50 -9.39
C ALA A 23 3.27 -12.73 -8.45
N ASP A 24 2.70 -12.58 -7.24
CA ASP A 24 2.75 -13.58 -6.16
C ASP A 24 4.19 -14.07 -5.86
N ASP A 25 5.16 -13.19 -6.07
CA ASP A 25 6.57 -13.50 -5.93
C ASP A 25 6.95 -13.54 -4.42
N PRO A 26 7.59 -14.62 -3.93
CA PRO A 26 8.06 -14.69 -2.54
C PRO A 26 9.02 -13.54 -2.16
N ALA A 27 9.67 -12.90 -3.14
CA ALA A 27 10.48 -11.71 -2.92
C ALA A 27 9.67 -10.54 -2.33
N ALA A 28 8.34 -10.51 -2.49
CA ALA A 28 7.49 -9.51 -1.82
C ALA A 28 7.60 -9.64 -0.29
N GLN A 29 7.58 -10.87 0.23
CA GLN A 29 7.74 -11.13 1.65
C GLN A 29 9.18 -10.86 2.10
N ALA A 30 10.17 -11.32 1.32
CA ALA A 30 11.58 -11.06 1.61
C ALA A 30 11.90 -9.56 1.67
N LEU A 31 11.26 -8.73 0.84
CA LEU A 31 11.38 -7.28 0.90
C LEU A 31 10.88 -6.74 2.25
N LEU A 32 9.73 -7.19 2.75
CA LEU A 32 9.20 -6.77 4.05
C LEU A 32 10.07 -7.26 5.21
N ASP A 33 10.55 -8.51 5.14
CA ASP A 33 11.42 -9.11 6.16
C ASP A 33 12.77 -8.39 6.25
N GLY A 34 13.26 -7.84 5.14
CA GLY A 34 14.48 -7.02 5.07
C GLY A 34 14.35 -5.63 5.70
N LEU A 35 13.13 -5.16 6.00
CA LEU A 35 12.89 -3.87 6.66
C LEU A 35 12.83 -4.06 8.17
N SER A 36 13.91 -3.73 8.89
CA SER A 36 13.97 -3.79 10.36
C SER A 36 13.61 -2.47 11.05
N GLU A 37 13.75 -1.35 10.34
CA GLU A 37 13.54 -0.02 10.91
C GLU A 37 12.10 0.45 10.73
N ILE A 38 11.46 0.87 11.83
CA ILE A 38 10.10 1.46 11.81
C ILE A 38 10.00 2.60 10.79
N ARG A 39 11.06 3.41 10.68
CA ARG A 39 11.13 4.52 9.73
C ARG A 39 10.96 4.05 8.28
N ASP A 40 11.62 2.97 7.89
CA ASP A 40 11.51 2.42 6.53
C ASP A 40 10.12 1.84 6.26
N LEU A 41 9.53 1.17 7.25
CA LEU A 41 8.17 0.64 7.17
C LEU A 41 7.14 1.78 7.01
N VAL A 42 7.32 2.88 7.73
CA VAL A 42 6.46 4.08 7.63
C VAL A 42 6.56 4.72 6.25
N PHE A 43 7.76 4.82 5.66
CA PHE A 43 7.92 5.41 4.32
C PHE A 43 7.28 4.55 3.23
N LEU A 44 7.48 3.23 3.26
CA LEU A 44 6.79 2.31 2.35
C LEU A 44 5.27 2.44 2.52
N GLY A 45 4.78 2.46 3.76
CA GLY A 45 3.37 2.62 4.07
C GLY A 45 2.77 3.96 3.62
N ALA A 46 3.55 5.04 3.67
CA ALA A 46 3.15 6.34 3.12
C ALA A 46 2.99 6.29 1.60
N GLY A 47 3.88 5.59 0.90
CA GLY A 47 3.77 5.33 -0.55
C GLY A 47 2.48 4.58 -0.89
N LEU A 48 2.23 3.46 -0.20
CA LEU A 48 1.01 2.65 -0.39
C LEU A 48 -0.27 3.45 -0.10
N THR A 49 -0.29 4.24 0.98
CA THR A 49 -1.43 5.09 1.34
C THR A 49 -1.70 6.15 0.28
N GLY A 50 -0.64 6.75 -0.29
CA GLY A 50 -0.75 7.71 -1.38
C GLY A 50 -1.40 7.09 -2.62
N LEU A 51 -0.92 5.92 -3.03
CA LEU A 51 -1.46 5.15 -4.16
C LEU A 51 -2.93 4.76 -3.94
N ALA A 52 -3.27 4.20 -2.78
CA ALA A 52 -4.64 3.80 -2.45
C ALA A 52 -5.62 4.99 -2.49
N ARG A 53 -5.21 6.15 -1.96
CA ARG A 53 -6.03 7.37 -2.02
C ARG A 53 -6.21 7.90 -3.44
N ALA A 54 -5.16 7.85 -4.26
CA ALA A 54 -5.25 8.23 -5.67
C ALA A 54 -6.22 7.33 -6.44
N LEU A 55 -6.11 6.01 -6.27
CA LEU A 55 -7.01 5.03 -6.87
C LEU A 55 -8.46 5.25 -6.40
N GLY A 56 -8.68 5.39 -5.09
CA GLY A 56 -10.03 5.57 -4.52
C GLY A 56 -10.77 6.80 -5.07
N ARG A 57 -10.07 7.92 -5.32
CA ARG A 57 -10.66 9.11 -5.96
C ARG A 57 -11.17 8.85 -7.36
N SER A 58 -10.56 7.90 -8.07
CA SER A 58 -10.94 7.52 -9.44
C SER A 58 -12.10 6.52 -9.51
N LEU A 59 -12.53 5.94 -8.39
CA LEU A 59 -13.60 4.94 -8.37
C LEU A 59 -15.01 5.57 -8.39
N PRO A 60 -16.02 4.85 -8.90
CA PRO A 60 -17.44 5.15 -8.71
C PRO A 60 -17.82 5.39 -7.24
N PRO A 61 -18.87 6.18 -6.95
CA PRO A 61 -19.21 6.61 -5.59
C PRO A 61 -19.35 5.47 -4.56
N ALA A 62 -20.05 4.39 -4.91
CA ALA A 62 -20.25 3.25 -4.02
C ALA A 62 -18.92 2.54 -3.68
N GLN A 63 -18.08 2.29 -4.70
CA GLN A 63 -16.77 1.69 -4.52
C GLN A 63 -15.81 2.60 -3.75
N ARG A 64 -15.89 3.92 -3.98
CA ARG A 64 -15.11 4.92 -3.22
C ARG A 64 -15.48 4.92 -1.73
N ALA A 65 -16.78 4.85 -1.40
CA ALA A 65 -17.22 4.78 0.00
C ALA A 65 -16.73 3.49 0.69
N GLN A 66 -16.76 2.36 -0.03
CA GLN A 66 -16.19 1.10 0.43
C GLN A 66 -14.68 1.21 0.67
N ALA A 67 -13.93 1.78 -0.28
CA ALA A 67 -12.49 2.00 -0.18
C ALA A 67 -12.14 2.86 1.05
N SER A 68 -12.86 3.96 1.29
CA SER A 68 -12.66 4.80 2.48
C SER A 68 -12.83 4.01 3.77
N THR A 69 -13.86 3.16 3.86
CA THR A 69 -14.08 2.30 5.05
C THR A 69 -12.94 1.31 5.26
N ARG A 70 -12.42 0.71 4.18
CA ARG A 70 -11.30 -0.24 4.25
C ARG A 70 -10.01 0.46 4.68
N GLN A 71 -9.76 1.66 4.16
CA GLN A 71 -8.62 2.50 4.57
C GLN A 71 -8.66 2.87 6.05
N LEU A 72 -9.85 3.13 6.62
CA LEU A 72 -9.98 3.37 8.07
C LEU A 72 -9.57 2.14 8.90
N ARG A 73 -9.94 0.94 8.48
CA ARG A 73 -9.53 -0.30 9.18
C ARG A 73 -8.02 -0.53 9.10
N LEU A 74 -7.42 -0.25 7.95
CA LEU A 74 -5.97 -0.32 7.78
C LEU A 74 -5.26 0.72 8.66
N ALA A 75 -5.82 1.92 8.79
CA ALA A 75 -5.27 2.95 9.70
C ALA A 75 -5.34 2.48 11.16
N SER A 76 -6.45 1.89 11.61
CA SER A 76 -6.55 1.33 12.96
C SER A 76 -5.53 0.21 13.21
N LEU A 77 -5.30 -0.66 12.22
CA LEU A 77 -4.27 -1.70 12.31
C LEU A 77 -2.87 -1.09 12.46
N ARG A 78 -2.53 -0.10 11.63
CA ARG A 78 -1.24 0.62 11.72
C ARG A 78 -1.05 1.24 13.10
N ASP A 79 -2.07 1.95 13.58
CA ASP A 79 -1.98 2.69 14.84
C ASP A 79 -1.82 1.75 16.04
N GLY A 80 -2.43 0.56 15.99
CA GLY A 80 -2.24 -0.49 16.97
C GLY A 80 -0.86 -1.16 16.95
N SER A 81 -0.13 -1.06 15.84
CA SER A 81 1.20 -1.67 15.65
C SER A 81 2.33 -0.64 15.56
N ARG A 82 2.12 0.62 15.94
CA ARG A 82 3.06 1.73 15.68
C ARG A 82 4.51 1.51 16.17
N ASP A 83 4.68 0.71 17.22
CA ASP A 83 5.96 0.40 17.86
C ASP A 83 6.36 -1.08 17.66
N ASP A 84 5.63 -1.81 16.82
CA ASP A 84 5.76 -3.25 16.54
C ASP A 84 6.12 -3.48 15.06
N VAL A 85 7.36 -3.88 14.82
CA VAL A 85 7.89 -4.12 13.47
C VAL A 85 7.11 -5.21 12.73
N ASP A 86 6.77 -6.32 13.39
CA ASP A 86 6.07 -7.43 12.75
C ASP A 86 4.60 -7.09 12.50
N GLY A 87 3.98 -6.35 13.43
CA GLY A 87 2.67 -5.74 13.22
C GLY A 87 2.65 -4.78 12.04
N LEU A 88 3.67 -3.93 11.88
CA LEU A 88 3.80 -3.04 10.73
C LEU A 88 4.02 -3.79 9.42
N ARG A 89 4.83 -4.86 9.40
CA ARG A 89 4.97 -5.73 8.21
C ARG A 89 3.64 -6.35 7.80
N THR A 90 2.87 -6.83 8.77
CA THR A 90 1.51 -7.35 8.54
C THR A 90 0.60 -6.26 7.96
N TRP A 91 0.64 -5.05 8.52
CA TRP A 91 -0.11 -3.90 8.00
C TRP A 91 0.29 -3.55 6.56
N LEU A 92 1.59 -3.57 6.23
CA LEU A 92 2.10 -3.28 4.89
C LEU A 92 1.65 -4.31 3.87
N ARG A 93 1.71 -5.60 4.21
CA ARG A 93 1.18 -6.69 3.37
C ARG A 93 -0.28 -6.43 2.99
N ARG A 94 -1.12 -6.19 3.99
CA ARG A 94 -2.56 -5.90 3.78
C ARG A 94 -2.80 -4.59 3.02
N SER A 95 -1.94 -3.59 3.21
CA SER A 95 -2.03 -2.32 2.49
C SER A 95 -1.66 -2.49 1.01
N GLY A 96 -0.68 -3.33 0.69
CA GLY A 96 -0.34 -3.70 -0.69
C GLY A 96 -1.49 -4.44 -1.38
N GLU A 97 -2.05 -5.44 -0.71
CA GLU A 97 -3.21 -6.20 -1.19
C GLU A 97 -4.41 -5.29 -1.48
N GLU A 98 -4.62 -4.28 -0.62
CA GLU A 98 -5.67 -3.28 -0.85
C GLU A 98 -5.41 -2.44 -2.09
N VAL A 99 -4.17 -2.02 -2.36
CA VAL A 99 -3.84 -1.27 -3.59
C VAL A 99 -4.13 -2.12 -4.83
N LEU A 100 -3.75 -3.40 -4.84
CA LEU A 100 -4.04 -4.31 -5.94
C LEU A 100 -5.55 -4.54 -6.12
N PHE A 101 -6.30 -4.67 -5.02
CA PHE A 101 -7.75 -4.74 -5.06
C PHE A 101 -8.38 -3.48 -5.66
N LEU A 102 -7.93 -2.28 -5.28
CA LEU A 102 -8.44 -1.03 -5.85
C LEU A 102 -8.10 -0.90 -7.35
N ARG A 103 -6.92 -1.38 -7.79
CA ARG A 103 -6.56 -1.47 -9.21
C ARG A 103 -7.50 -2.39 -9.98
N SER A 104 -7.86 -3.54 -9.41
CA SER A 104 -8.78 -4.48 -10.07
C SER A 104 -10.20 -3.93 -10.18
N LEU A 105 -10.69 -3.24 -9.14
CA LEU A 105 -11.97 -2.52 -9.18
C LEU A 105 -11.98 -1.45 -10.28
N ARG A 106 -10.90 -0.67 -10.38
CA ARG A 106 -10.77 0.37 -11.42
C ARG A 106 -10.80 -0.23 -12.82
N ALA A 107 -10.02 -1.29 -13.05
CA ALA A 107 -10.00 -1.98 -14.35
C ALA A 107 -11.37 -2.58 -14.70
N ALA A 108 -12.13 -3.08 -13.72
CA ALA A 108 -13.48 -3.56 -13.94
C ALA A 108 -14.46 -2.42 -14.28
N ALA A 109 -14.34 -1.27 -13.62
CA ALA A 109 -15.14 -0.08 -13.92
C ALA A 109 -14.85 0.45 -15.34
N ASP A 110 -13.57 0.51 -15.74
CA ASP A 110 -13.18 0.99 -17.07
C ASP A 110 -13.75 0.08 -18.19
N ARG A 111 -13.79 -1.24 -17.98
CA ARG A 111 -14.41 -2.18 -18.94
C ARG A 111 -15.93 -2.06 -19.04
N ALA A 112 -16.61 -1.63 -17.97
CA ALA A 112 -18.07 -1.50 -17.98
C ALA A 112 -18.57 -0.24 -18.71
N VAL A 113 -17.67 0.71 -18.98
CA VAL A 113 -17.95 1.98 -19.67
C VAL A 113 -17.44 1.97 -21.12
N SER A 114 -16.60 0.99 -21.48
CA SER A 114 -16.11 0.75 -22.85
C SER A 114 -17.09 -0.08 -23.68
#